data_AF-X1C858-F1
#
_entry.id   AF-X1C858-F1
#
_cell.length_a   1.000
_cell.length_b   1.000
_cell.length_c   1.000
_cell.angle_alpha   90.00
_cell.angle_beta   90.00
_cell.angle_gamma   90.00
#
_symmetry.space_group_name_H-M   'P 1'
#
loop_
_entity.id
_entity.type
_entity.pdbx_description
1 polymer ?
#
loop_
_entity_poly.entity_id
_entity_poly.type
_entity_poly.pdbx_seq_one_letter_code
_entity_poly.pdbx_strand_id
1 'polypeptide(L)'
;WPIRLGFSWQRTAMRTYSNYTDSTSGEFTYYYDCIGKSEINTSAGFFECYEIKIRSVKDDSFYTISYRSSDTGYFEVKSEEYQDGVLTRRLELKSYKYTQNLSNEEEESNDNNDGAKKNEDTNGGDKTPGFEFIIYIFAITLLLWFKKHKLIF
;
A
#
# COMPACT_ATOMS: atom_id res chain seq x y z
N TRP A 1 -7.25 -6.36 4.70
CA TRP A 1 -6.74 -7.60 4.08
C TRP A 1 -5.46 -7.97 4.80
N PRO A 2 -5.36 -9.16 5.41
CA PRO A 2 -4.16 -9.53 6.17
C PRO A 2 -3.01 -9.80 5.20
N ILE A 3 -1.92 -9.03 5.32
CA ILE A 3 -0.67 -9.27 4.59
C ILE A 3 0.09 -10.37 5.34
N ARG A 4 0.46 -11.44 4.63
CA ARG A 4 1.19 -12.58 5.21
C ARG A 4 2.46 -12.84 4.41
N LEU A 5 3.56 -13.09 5.12
CA LEU A 5 4.86 -13.34 4.51
C LEU A 5 4.86 -14.60 3.66
N GLY A 6 5.43 -14.53 2.46
CA GLY A 6 5.52 -15.65 1.53
C GLY A 6 4.21 -15.98 0.82
N PHE A 7 3.14 -15.22 1.07
CA PHE A 7 1.87 -15.37 0.36
C PHE A 7 1.81 -14.42 -0.84
N SER A 8 1.25 -14.95 -1.93
CA SER A 8 0.84 -14.18 -3.09
C SER A 8 -0.68 -14.07 -3.10
N TRP A 9 -1.19 -12.92 -3.53
CA TRP A 9 -2.63 -12.73 -3.75
C TRP A 9 -2.88 -11.89 -4.99
N GLN A 10 -4.09 -11.99 -5.51
CA GLN A 10 -4.55 -11.16 -6.62
C GLN A 10 -5.71 -10.30 -6.18
N ARG A 11 -5.80 -9.09 -6.73
CA ARG A 11 -6.94 -8.20 -6.55
C ARG A 11 -7.44 -7.73 -7.89
N THR A 12 -8.68 -8.04 -8.18
CA THR A 12 -9.39 -7.51 -9.33
C THR A 12 -10.08 -6.21 -8.94
N ALA A 13 -9.88 -5.16 -9.73
CA ALA A 13 -10.47 -3.86 -9.50
C ALA A 13 -10.92 -3.25 -10.82
N MET A 14 -12.13 -2.71 -10.84
CA MET A 14 -12.61 -1.90 -11.96
C MET A 14 -11.99 -0.51 -11.86
N ARG A 15 -11.22 -0.12 -12.88
CA ARG A 15 -10.68 1.23 -13.00
C ARG A 15 -11.36 1.96 -14.13
N THR A 16 -11.82 3.16 -13.84
CA THR A 16 -12.32 4.09 -14.85
C THR A 16 -11.22 5.09 -15.17
N TYR A 17 -10.81 5.13 -16.43
CA TYR A 17 -9.96 6.17 -16.97
C TYR A 17 -10.87 7.19 -17.63
N SER A 18 -10.91 8.42 -17.11
CA SER A 18 -11.56 9.55 -17.77
C SER A 18 -10.50 10.39 -18.47
N ASN A 19 -10.57 10.46 -19.79
CA ASN A 19 -10.00 11.59 -20.52
C ASN A 19 -11.10 12.63 -20.71
N TYR A 20 -10.74 13.90 -20.97
CA TYR A 20 -11.62 15.08 -21.00
C TYR A 20 -12.98 14.93 -21.71
N THR A 21 -13.12 13.97 -22.63
CA THR A 21 -14.34 13.71 -23.41
C THR A 21 -14.96 12.33 -23.20
N ASP A 22 -14.24 11.35 -22.67
CA ASP A 22 -14.69 9.96 -22.57
C ASP A 22 -14.15 9.27 -21.31
N SER A 23 -15.03 8.47 -20.68
CA SER A 23 -14.64 7.58 -19.59
C SER A 23 -14.71 6.13 -20.05
N THR A 24 -13.60 5.42 -19.97
CA THR A 24 -13.54 3.98 -20.24
C THR A 24 -13.27 3.25 -18.93
N SER A 25 -14.18 2.36 -18.53
CA SER A 25 -13.95 1.42 -17.44
C SER A 25 -13.34 0.12 -17.97
N GLY A 26 -12.36 -0.40 -17.25
CA GLY A 26 -11.78 -1.71 -17.51
C GLY A 26 -11.58 -2.44 -16.18
N GLU A 27 -11.73 -3.75 -16.21
CA GLU A 27 -11.36 -4.60 -15.09
C GLU A 27 -9.86 -4.93 -15.17
N PHE A 28 -9.14 -4.71 -14.07
CA PHE A 28 -7.70 -4.98 -13.97
C PHE A 28 -7.43 -5.91 -12.80
N THR A 29 -6.73 -7.00 -13.06
CA THR A 29 -6.24 -7.92 -12.03
C THR A 29 -4.80 -7.58 -11.69
N TYR A 30 -4.56 -7.18 -10.45
CA TYR A 30 -3.24 -6.91 -9.90
C TYR A 30 -2.73 -8.13 -9.13
N TYR A 31 -1.44 -8.44 -9.28
CA TYR A 31 -0.77 -9.52 -8.57
C TYR A 31 0.19 -8.95 -7.55
N TYR A 32 0.11 -9.45 -6.32
CA TYR A 32 0.88 -9.01 -5.17
C TYR A 32 1.63 -10.21 -4.58
N ASP A 33 2.91 -10.02 -4.31
CA ASP A 33 3.75 -11.01 -3.62
C ASP A 33 4.34 -10.34 -2.37
N CYS A 34 4.03 -10.83 -1.17
CA CYS A 34 4.73 -10.38 0.04
C CYS A 34 6.06 -11.12 0.16
N ILE A 35 7.12 -10.44 -0.24
CA ILE A 35 8.46 -11.01 -0.41
C ILE A 35 9.31 -10.95 0.86
N GLY A 36 8.90 -10.17 1.86
CA GLY A 36 9.64 -10.07 3.11
C GLY A 36 9.10 -9.03 4.07
N LYS A 37 9.91 -8.79 5.11
CA LYS A 37 9.80 -7.65 6.02
C LYS A 37 11.10 -6.87 6.01
N SER A 38 11.00 -5.57 6.19
CA SER A 38 12.15 -4.68 6.26
C SER A 38 11.87 -3.54 7.22
N GLU A 39 12.91 -3.09 7.90
CA GLU A 39 12.87 -1.85 8.67
C GLU A 39 13.13 -0.67 7.74
N ILE A 40 12.21 0.29 7.71
CA ILE A 40 12.28 1.47 6.85
C ILE A 40 12.35 2.71 7.73
N ASN A 41 13.41 3.49 7.53
CA ASN A 41 13.58 4.79 8.15
C ASN A 41 13.27 5.89 7.14
N THR A 42 12.33 6.78 7.47
CA THR A 42 11.97 7.94 6.67
C THR A 42 11.97 9.21 7.53
N SER A 43 11.72 10.36 6.91
CA SER A 43 11.51 11.60 7.68
C SER A 43 10.29 11.55 8.61
N ALA A 44 9.34 10.63 8.35
CA ALA A 44 8.15 10.44 9.19
C ALA A 44 8.41 9.55 10.41
N GLY A 45 9.55 8.86 10.47
CA GLY A 45 9.92 7.96 11.56
C GLY A 45 10.46 6.62 11.08
N PHE A 46 10.48 5.67 12.01
CA PHE A 46 10.95 4.31 11.79
C PHE A 46 9.78 3.34 11.78
N PHE A 47 9.76 2.42 10.82
CA PHE A 47 8.62 1.52 10.60
C PHE A 47 9.10 0.10 10.30
N GLU A 48 8.50 -0.89 10.95
CA GLU A 48 8.54 -2.28 10.48
C GLU A 48 7.52 -2.42 9.34
N CYS A 49 8.01 -2.75 8.15
CA CYS A 49 7.20 -2.82 6.94
C CYS A 49 7.18 -4.23 6.36
N TYR A 50 6.02 -4.63 5.82
CA TYR A 50 5.93 -5.69 4.82
C TYR A 50 6.44 -5.18 3.48
N GLU A 51 7.30 -5.95 2.82
CA GLU A 51 7.79 -5.70 1.47
C GLU A 51 6.90 -6.46 0.47
N ILE A 52 6.22 -5.71 -0.40
CA ILE A 52 5.21 -6.25 -1.31
C ILE A 52 5.57 -5.91 -2.75
N LYS A 53 5.89 -6.92 -3.56
CA LYS A 53 6.08 -6.77 -4.99
C LYS A 53 4.73 -6.75 -5.71
N ILE A 54 4.48 -5.71 -6.47
CA ILE A 54 3.27 -5.51 -7.28
C ILE A 54 3.69 -5.56 -8.74
N ARG A 55 3.13 -6.48 -9.51
CA ARG A 55 3.44 -6.61 -10.94
C ARG A 55 2.57 -5.66 -11.76
N SER A 56 3.15 -5.02 -12.77
CA SER A 56 2.37 -4.27 -13.75
C SER A 56 1.47 -5.22 -14.53
N VAL A 57 0.25 -4.76 -14.84
CA VAL A 57 -0.72 -5.55 -15.62
C VAL A 57 -0.42 -5.50 -17.11
N LYS A 58 0.33 -4.49 -17.56
CA LYS A 58 0.54 -4.20 -18.99
C LYS A 58 1.90 -4.61 -19.51
N ASP A 59 2.90 -4.69 -18.63
CA ASP A 59 4.29 -4.86 -19.02
C ASP A 59 5.07 -5.55 -17.91
N ASP A 60 5.52 -6.77 -18.15
CA ASP A 60 6.22 -7.61 -17.17
C ASP A 60 7.59 -7.03 -16.74
N SER A 61 8.15 -6.10 -17.52
CA SER A 61 9.39 -5.39 -17.14
C SER A 61 9.17 -4.40 -15.99
N PHE A 62 7.92 -3.96 -15.77
CA PHE A 62 7.57 -3.00 -14.73
C PHE A 62 7.02 -3.67 -13.47
N TYR A 63 7.57 -3.27 -12.33
CA TYR A 63 7.03 -3.66 -11.04
C TYR A 63 7.27 -2.58 -9.98
N THR A 64 6.47 -2.63 -8.92
CA THR A 64 6.63 -1.75 -7.76
C THR A 64 6.94 -2.61 -6.54
N ILE A 65 7.91 -2.18 -5.72
CA ILE A 65 8.06 -2.67 -4.35
C ILE A 65 7.39 -1.65 -3.42
N SER A 66 6.32 -2.07 -2.75
CA SER A 66 5.53 -1.28 -1.81
C SER A 66 5.86 -1.73 -0.39
N TYR A 67 6.28 -0.78 0.45
CA TYR A 67 6.61 -1.02 1.85
C TYR A 67 5.45 -0.52 2.72
N ARG A 68 4.76 -1.42 3.42
CA ARG A 68 3.54 -1.10 4.19
C ARG A 68 3.67 -1.52 5.65
N SER A 69 3.33 -0.62 6.58
CA SER A 69 3.45 -0.87 8.01
C SER A 69 2.07 -0.95 8.68
N SER A 70 1.89 -1.88 9.62
CA SER A 70 0.69 -1.92 10.47
C SER A 70 0.53 -0.68 11.33
N ASP A 71 1.64 -0.03 11.70
CA ASP A 71 1.67 1.16 12.56
C ASP A 71 1.01 2.36 11.88
N THR A 72 0.98 2.34 10.55
CA THR A 72 0.28 3.30 9.71
C THR A 72 -1.04 2.75 9.17
N GLY A 73 -1.66 1.74 9.81
CA GLY A 73 -2.90 1.14 9.30
C GLY A 73 -2.72 0.43 7.94
N TYR A 74 -1.53 -0.11 7.69
CA TYR A 74 -1.10 -0.72 6.42
C TYR A 74 -0.98 0.27 5.25
N PHE A 75 -0.78 1.56 5.53
CA PHE A 75 -0.44 2.55 4.50
C PHE A 75 1.00 2.38 3.99
N GLU A 76 1.21 2.85 2.75
CA GLU A 76 2.51 2.82 2.10
C GLU A 76 3.46 3.85 2.71
N VAL A 77 4.53 3.38 3.34
CA VAL A 77 5.60 4.19 3.94
C VAL A 77 6.65 4.57 2.89
N LYS A 78 6.88 3.68 1.93
CA LYS A 78 7.83 3.86 0.82
C LYS A 78 7.34 3.05 -0.37
N SER A 79 7.61 3.52 -1.58
CA SER A 79 7.54 2.68 -2.78
C SER A 79 8.68 2.95 -3.75
N GLU A 80 9.05 1.90 -4.47
CA GLU A 80 10.09 1.92 -5.49
C GLU A 80 9.54 1.29 -6.76
N GLU A 81 9.49 2.06 -7.85
CA GLU A 81 9.10 1.58 -9.17
C GLU A 81 10.35 1.20 -9.96
N TYR A 82 10.30 0.04 -10.61
CA TYR A 82 11.39 -0.51 -11.39
C TYR A 82 10.91 -0.79 -12.82
N GLN A 83 11.82 -0.64 -13.77
CA GLN A 83 11.70 -1.09 -15.16
C GLN A 83 12.97 -1.87 -15.51
N ASP A 84 12.83 -3.12 -15.95
CA ASP A 84 13.96 -4.00 -16.29
C ASP A 84 14.99 -4.12 -15.14
N GLY A 85 14.49 -4.12 -13.90
CA GLY A 85 15.32 -4.16 -12.68
C GLY A 85 16.03 -2.84 -12.34
N VAL A 86 15.84 -1.78 -13.13
CA VAL A 86 16.37 -0.44 -12.87
C VAL A 86 15.35 0.39 -12.12
N LEU A 87 15.75 1.01 -11.02
CA LEU A 87 14.90 1.93 -10.25
C LEU A 87 14.59 3.18 -11.09
N THR A 88 13.31 3.43 -11.36
CA THR A 88 12.84 4.58 -12.16
C THR A 88 12.20 5.66 -11.29
N ARG A 89 11.56 5.28 -10.18
CA ARG A 89 10.90 6.21 -9.26
C ARG A 89 10.95 5.71 -7.82
N ARG A 90 11.04 6.65 -6.88
CA ARG A 90 10.90 6.38 -5.45
C ARG A 90 9.94 7.39 -4.83
N LEU A 91 9.07 6.90 -3.95
CA LEU A 91 8.22 7.70 -3.06
C LEU A 91 8.53 7.33 -1.62
N GLU A 92 8.47 8.31 -0.73
CA GLU A 92 8.77 8.13 0.69
C GLU A 92 7.86 9.02 1.53
N LEU A 93 7.35 8.46 2.63
CA LEU A 93 6.50 9.15 3.58
C LEU A 93 7.31 10.19 4.37
N LYS A 94 6.94 11.46 4.23
CA LYS A 94 7.60 12.57 4.95
C LYS A 94 6.98 12.89 6.30
N SER A 95 5.66 12.74 6.40
CA SER A 95 4.89 12.91 7.63
C SER A 95 3.55 12.23 7.48
N TYR A 96 2.94 11.84 8.61
CA TYR A 96 1.57 11.36 8.64
C TYR A 96 0.94 11.75 9.98
N LYS A 97 -0.39 11.82 9.99
CA LYS A 97 -1.18 11.98 11.21
C LYS A 97 -2.25 10.91 11.18
N TYR A 98 -2.15 9.94 12.07
CA TYR A 98 -3.16 8.90 12.22
C TYR A 98 -4.13 9.30 13.33
N THR A 99 -5.41 9.44 13.00
CA THR A 99 -6.47 9.70 13.98
C THR A 99 -7.28 8.42 14.13
N GLN A 100 -7.05 7.68 15.22
CA GLN A 100 -7.96 6.61 15.61
C GLN A 100 -9.23 7.27 16.14
N ASN A 101 -10.30 7.27 15.34
CA ASN A 101 -11.64 7.46 15.89
C ASN A 101 -11.97 6.19 16.68
N LEU A 102 -11.50 6.13 17.92
CA LEU A 102 -12.08 5.26 18.93
C LEU A 102 -13.48 5.83 19.18
N SER A 103 -14.46 5.37 18.42
CA SER A 103 -15.85 5.47 18.87
C SER A 103 -15.91 4.68 20.17
N ASN A 104 -15.79 5.38 21.29
CA ASN A 104 -16.33 4.91 22.56
C ASN A 104 -17.85 4.82 22.34
N GLU A 105 -18.32 3.70 21.78
CA GLU A 105 -19.64 3.21 22.10
C GLU A 105 -19.56 2.83 23.59
N GLU A 106 -19.90 3.79 24.44
CA GLU A 106 -20.33 3.50 25.80
C GLU A 106 -21.54 2.57 25.66
N GLU A 107 -21.31 1.27 25.79
CA GLU A 107 -22.39 0.31 26.03
C GLU A 107 -23.01 0.67 27.38
N GLU A 108 -24.11 1.42 27.32
CA GLU A 108 -25.04 1.58 28.42
C GLU A 108 -25.58 0.19 28.76
N SER A 109 -25.00 -0.44 29.78
CA SER A 109 -25.44 -1.74 30.30
C SER A 109 -26.83 -1.57 30.94
N ASN A 110 -27.88 -1.95 30.23
CA ASN A 110 -29.14 -2.32 30.85
C ASN A 110 -29.14 -3.82 31.12
N ASP A 111 -28.86 -4.14 32.38
CA ASP A 111 -29.01 -5.44 33.00
C ASP A 111 -30.47 -5.93 32.88
N ASN A 112 -30.66 -7.10 32.26
CA ASN A 112 -31.77 -8.01 32.54
C ASN A 112 -31.39 -9.43 32.09
N ASN A 113 -31.25 -10.31 33.09
CA ASN A 113 -31.19 -11.77 33.00
C ASN A 113 -32.08 -12.37 31.89
N ASP A 114 -31.58 -13.36 31.14
CA ASP A 114 -31.82 -14.79 31.41
C ASP A 114 -31.11 -15.71 30.39
N GLY A 115 -30.59 -16.86 30.86
CA GLY A 115 -30.51 -18.12 30.11
C GLY A 115 -29.59 -18.29 28.87
N ALA A 116 -28.46 -18.95 29.10
CA ALA A 116 -27.90 -20.07 28.28
C ALA A 116 -27.34 -19.81 26.85
N LYS A 117 -26.00 -19.77 26.73
CA LYS A 117 -25.14 -20.84 26.15
C LYS A 117 -23.71 -20.33 25.93
N LYS A 118 -22.74 -21.16 26.31
CA LYS A 118 -21.30 -20.95 26.15
C LYS A 118 -20.80 -21.48 24.79
N ASN A 119 -19.91 -20.66 24.20
CA ASN A 119 -18.67 -20.98 23.48
C ASN A 119 -18.58 -20.84 21.95
N GLU A 120 -17.57 -20.02 21.59
CA GLU A 120 -16.59 -20.11 20.48
C GLU A 120 -17.10 -19.93 19.04
N ASP A 121 -16.54 -19.09 18.17
CA ASP A 121 -15.27 -18.36 18.15
C ASP A 121 -15.38 -17.06 17.35
N THR A 122 -14.61 -16.08 17.82
CA THR A 122 -14.47 -14.72 17.31
C THR A 122 -13.80 -14.68 15.94
N ASN A 123 -14.56 -14.38 14.88
CA ASN A 123 -14.00 -13.82 13.65
C ASN A 123 -13.83 -12.31 13.84
N GLY A 124 -12.61 -11.92 14.24
CA GLY A 124 -12.16 -10.54 14.32
C GLY A 124 -12.24 -9.86 12.95
N GLY A 125 -13.33 -9.13 12.74
CA GLY A 125 -13.47 -8.21 11.62
C GLY A 125 -12.60 -6.99 11.87
N ASP A 126 -11.38 -6.98 11.31
CA ASP A 126 -10.55 -5.79 11.22
C ASP A 126 -11.29 -4.71 10.42
N LYS A 127 -11.96 -3.81 11.14
CA LYS A 127 -12.53 -2.58 10.60
C LYS A 127 -11.38 -1.65 10.26
N THR A 128 -11.06 -1.51 8.97
CA THR A 128 -10.14 -0.45 8.50
C THR A 128 -10.85 0.90 8.61
N PRO A 129 -10.35 1.86 9.43
CA PRO A 129 -10.96 3.19 9.55
C PRO A 129 -10.73 4.02 8.27
N GLY A 130 -11.71 4.86 7.94
CA GLY A 130 -11.63 5.83 6.84
C GLY A 130 -10.61 6.94 7.11
N PHE A 131 -9.95 7.43 6.07
CA PHE A 131 -8.83 8.39 6.14
C PHE A 131 -8.97 9.46 5.05
N GLU A 132 -8.65 10.73 5.39
CA GLU A 132 -8.62 11.86 4.44
C GLU A 132 -7.18 12.32 4.14
N PHE A 133 -6.92 12.68 2.88
CA PHE A 133 -5.59 12.83 2.29
C PHE A 133 -5.06 14.28 2.27
N ILE A 134 -3.74 14.43 2.44
CA ILE A 134 -2.94 15.48 1.79
C ILE A 134 -1.66 14.82 1.23
N ILE A 135 -1.59 14.62 -0.09
CA ILE A 135 -0.40 14.09 -0.77
C ILE A 135 0.40 15.25 -1.34
N TYR A 136 1.64 15.44 -0.88
CA TYR A 136 2.63 16.30 -1.55
C TYR A 136 3.56 15.44 -2.42
N ILE A 137 3.39 15.49 -3.74
CA ILE A 137 4.28 14.83 -4.72
C ILE A 137 5.33 15.81 -5.22
N PHE A 138 6.60 15.68 -4.82
CA PHE A 138 7.79 16.18 -5.52
C PHE A 138 9.02 15.35 -5.05
N ALA A 139 9.96 14.86 -5.86
CA ALA A 139 10.40 15.27 -7.19
C ALA A 139 11.01 14.08 -7.99
N ILE A 140 10.91 14.16 -9.32
CA ILE A 140 11.64 13.32 -10.28
C ILE A 140 13.11 13.78 -10.27
N THR A 141 14.03 12.95 -9.81
CA THR A 141 15.46 13.13 -10.12
C THR A 141 15.75 12.41 -11.42
N LEU A 142 15.59 13.15 -12.52
CA LEU A 142 16.01 12.73 -13.84
C LEU A 142 17.55 12.76 -13.89
N LEU A 143 18.21 11.67 -13.48
CA LEU A 143 19.65 11.49 -13.73
C LEU A 143 19.83 11.09 -15.20
N LEU A 144 19.80 12.10 -16.07
CA LEU A 144 20.34 12.04 -17.42
C LEU A 144 21.84 11.76 -17.32
N TRP A 145 22.25 10.48 -17.31
CA TRP A 145 23.65 10.13 -17.51
C TRP A 145 23.93 10.00 -19.01
N PHE A 146 24.27 11.13 -19.61
CA PHE A 146 24.96 11.19 -20.90
C PHE A 146 26.26 10.38 -20.81
N LYS A 147 26.25 9.12 -21.23
CA LYS A 147 27.49 8.41 -21.56
C LYS A 147 27.88 8.67 -23.02
N LYS A 148 28.33 9.91 -23.21
CA LYS A 148 29.50 10.33 -23.99
C LYS A 148 29.92 9.41 -25.15
N HIS A 149 29.71 9.94 -26.37
CA HIS A 149 30.46 9.62 -27.59
C HIS A 149 31.92 9.25 -27.31
N LYS A 150 32.34 8.10 -27.83
CA LYS A 150 33.73 7.84 -28.17
C LYS A 150 33.78 7.52 -29.67
N LEU A 151 33.89 8.58 -30.46
CA LEU A 151 34.57 8.56 -31.76
C LEU A 151 36.10 8.48 -31.49
N ILE A 152 36.87 8.05 -32.50
CA ILE A 152 38.31 7.69 -32.54
C ILE A 152 38.49 6.18 -32.25
N PHE A 153 38.73 5.30 -33.22
CA PHE A 153 39.60 5.33 -34.40
C PHE A 153 38.92 4.81 -35.67
#